data_AF-A0A6N8W3V3-F1
#
_entry.id   AF-A0A6N8W3V3-F1
#
_cell.length_a   1.000
_cell.length_b   1.000
_cell.length_c   1.000
_cell.angle_alpha   90.00
_cell.angle_beta   90.00
_cell.angle_gamma   90.00
#
_symmetry.space_group_name_H-M   'P 1'
#
loop_
_entity.id
_entity.type
_entity.pdbx_description
1 polymer ?
#
loop_
_entity_poly.entity_id
_entity_poly.type
_entity_poly.pdbx_seq_one_letter_code
_entity_poly.pdbx_strand_id
1 'polypeptide(L)'
;MSDTQPIDQARVDAGGISFAMRYRDDIAGDEGLCIEVRADIEGQDTELLRFDCFRVAPHYHYGPEADDERLMLDLTAAGDSLDWTLNVFERGRLRSMIERAGYESVASGINEKDVAEAMPRVVSTARGIVEGRQA
;
A
#
# COMPACT_ATOMS: atom_id res chain seq x y z
N MET A 1 -1.98 27.60 18.51
CA MET A 1 -1.08 26.45 18.30
C MET A 1 -1.99 25.32 17.87
N SER A 2 -2.07 25.04 16.57
CA SER A 2 -2.95 23.97 16.09
C SER A 2 -2.29 22.65 16.42
N ASP A 3 -2.87 21.91 17.35
CA ASP A 3 -2.64 20.47 17.51
C ASP A 3 -3.14 19.78 16.24
N THR A 4 -2.31 19.75 15.20
CA THR A 4 -2.49 18.78 14.14
C THR A 4 -1.92 17.47 14.69
N GLN A 5 -2.79 16.60 15.21
CA GLN A 5 -2.39 15.22 15.49
C GLN A 5 -1.69 14.66 14.23
N PRO A 6 -0.57 13.94 14.38
CA PRO A 6 0.04 13.25 13.26
C PRO A 6 -1.02 12.37 12.60
N ILE A 7 -1.14 12.46 11.28
CA ILE A 7 -1.95 11.52 10.51
C ILE A 7 -1.24 10.17 10.64
N ASP A 8 -1.81 9.26 11.43
CA ASP A 8 -1.30 7.90 11.61
C ASP A 8 -1.89 6.93 10.58
N GLN A 9 -2.98 7.35 9.93
CA GLN A 9 -3.63 6.63 8.84
C GLN A 9 -4.31 7.56 7.84
N ALA A 10 -4.39 7.16 6.58
CA ALA A 10 -5.06 7.90 5.52
C ALA A 10 -5.57 6.98 4.41
N ARG A 11 -6.53 7.46 3.62
CA ARG A 11 -6.98 6.81 2.38
C ARG A 11 -6.88 7.77 1.20
N VAL A 12 -6.40 7.25 0.07
CA VAL A 12 -6.30 7.97 -1.20
C VAL A 12 -6.99 7.18 -2.30
N ASP A 13 -8.04 7.75 -2.89
CA ASP A 13 -8.77 7.13 -4.00
C ASP A 13 -8.05 7.33 -5.33
N ALA A 14 -8.15 6.34 -6.22
CA ALA A 14 -7.38 6.25 -7.46
C ALA A 14 -8.14 5.46 -8.55
N GLY A 15 -9.26 6.00 -9.04
CA GLY A 15 -9.90 5.52 -10.28
C GLY A 15 -10.36 4.06 -10.26
N GLY A 16 -11.03 3.65 -9.19
CA GLY A 16 -11.59 2.29 -9.01
C GLY A 16 -10.86 1.45 -7.96
N ILE A 17 -9.66 1.86 -7.57
CA ILE A 17 -8.96 1.35 -6.39
C ILE A 17 -8.70 2.50 -5.41
N SER A 18 -8.16 2.16 -4.26
CA SER A 18 -7.70 3.13 -3.27
C SER A 18 -6.53 2.57 -2.47
N PHE A 19 -5.73 3.48 -1.90
CA PHE A 19 -4.60 3.17 -1.03
C PHE A 19 -4.99 3.52 0.40
N ALA A 20 -5.23 2.51 1.23
CA ALA A 20 -5.36 2.69 2.67
C ALA A 20 -3.99 2.52 3.32
N MET A 21 -3.52 3.54 4.01
CA MET A 21 -2.19 3.61 4.59
C MET A 21 -2.31 3.78 6.09
N ARG A 22 -1.58 2.99 6.87
CA ARG A 22 -1.55 3.10 8.33
C ARG A 22 -0.20 2.69 8.88
N TYR A 23 0.34 3.48 9.80
CA TYR A 23 1.51 3.05 10.56
C TYR A 23 1.11 2.00 11.59
N ARG A 24 1.85 0.89 11.63
CA ARG A 24 1.66 -0.24 12.55
C ARG A 24 2.84 -0.28 13.51
N ASP A 25 2.57 -0.13 14.81
CA ASP A 25 3.52 -0.27 15.92
C ASP A 25 3.04 -1.29 16.97
N ASP A 26 1.96 -2.00 16.67
CA ASP A 26 1.35 -3.06 17.47
C ASP A 26 1.88 -4.46 17.12
N ILE A 27 2.96 -4.53 16.31
CA ILE A 27 3.65 -5.77 15.99
C ILE A 27 4.82 -5.96 16.96
N ALA A 28 4.88 -7.11 17.63
CA ALA A 28 5.92 -7.36 18.62
C ALA A 28 7.31 -7.42 17.98
N GLY A 29 8.13 -6.39 18.24
CA GLY A 29 9.50 -6.31 17.75
C GLY A 29 9.64 -5.85 16.30
N ASP A 30 8.57 -5.36 15.68
CA ASP A 30 8.59 -4.80 14.33
C ASP A 30 7.61 -3.62 14.24
N GLU A 31 7.81 -2.75 13.27
CA GLU A 31 6.93 -1.61 13.02
C GLU A 31 7.14 -1.09 11.60
N GLY A 32 6.17 -0.34 11.09
CA GLY A 32 6.33 0.40 9.85
C GLY A 32 5.01 0.73 9.18
N LEU A 33 5.09 1.28 7.97
CA LEU A 33 3.91 1.64 7.19
C LEU A 33 3.31 0.40 6.52
N CYS A 34 2.03 0.15 6.76
CA CYS A 34 1.22 -0.77 5.97
C CYS A 34 0.50 0.04 4.88
N ILE A 35 0.57 -0.43 3.64
CA ILE A 35 -0.17 0.12 2.50
C ILE A 35 -1.03 -0.99 1.89
N GLU A 36 -2.33 -0.82 1.96
CA GLU A 36 -3.32 -1.73 1.39
C GLU A 36 -3.89 -1.13 0.11
N VAL A 37 -3.95 -1.94 -0.95
CA VAL A 37 -4.65 -1.59 -2.19
C VAL A 37 -6.02 -2.23 -2.13
N ARG A 38 -7.07 -1.42 -2.07
CA ARG A 38 -8.45 -1.86 -1.83
C ARG A 38 -9.38 -1.43 -2.97
N ALA A 39 -10.43 -2.21 -3.22
CA ALA A 39 -11.51 -1.87 -4.15
C ALA A 39 -12.87 -2.33 -3.61
N ASP A 40 -13.94 -1.68 -4.08
CA ASP A 40 -15.30 -2.18 -3.87
C ASP A 40 -15.56 -3.35 -4.83
N ILE A 41 -15.84 -4.53 -4.26
CA ILE A 41 -16.28 -5.72 -4.99
C ILE A 41 -17.64 -6.10 -4.40
N GLU A 42 -18.69 -5.94 -5.21
CA GLU A 42 -20.08 -6.25 -4.82
C GLU A 42 -20.52 -5.55 -3.52
N GLY A 43 -20.07 -4.31 -3.28
CA GLY A 43 -20.40 -3.54 -2.08
C GLY A 43 -19.52 -3.85 -0.87
N GLN A 44 -18.45 -4.64 -1.04
CA GLN A 44 -17.49 -4.96 0.00
C GLN A 44 -16.15 -4.26 -0.28
N ASP A 45 -15.58 -3.56 0.71
CA ASP A 45 -14.25 -2.97 0.61
C ASP A 45 -13.18 -4.04 0.77
N THR A 46 -12.85 -4.71 -0.34
CA THR A 46 -11.95 -5.87 -0.38
C THR A 46 -10.50 -5.44 -0.50
N GLU A 47 -9.65 -6.03 0.32
CA GLU A 47 -8.21 -5.88 0.23
C GLU A 47 -7.60 -6.76 -0.87
N LEU A 48 -7.04 -6.13 -1.90
CA LEU A 48 -6.50 -6.80 -3.08
C LEU A 48 -5.02 -7.15 -2.91
N LEU A 49 -4.25 -6.21 -2.35
CA LEU A 49 -2.82 -6.33 -2.10
C LEU A 49 -2.48 -5.62 -0.78
N ARG A 50 -1.46 -6.12 -0.08
CA ARG A 50 -0.88 -5.45 1.10
C ARG A 50 0.62 -5.32 0.95
N PHE A 51 1.17 -4.18 1.33
CA PHE A 51 2.60 -3.93 1.41
C PHE A 51 2.94 -3.50 2.82
N ASP A 52 3.55 -4.40 3.59
CA ASP A 52 4.00 -4.16 4.94
C ASP A 52 5.47 -3.71 4.88
N CYS A 53 5.66 -2.39 4.85
CA CYS A 53 6.98 -1.74 4.79
C CYS A 53 7.60 -1.69 6.19
N PHE A 54 7.72 -2.84 6.82
CA PHE A 54 8.21 -2.99 8.18
C PHE A 54 9.74 -2.97 8.27
N ARG A 55 10.24 -2.57 9.43
CA ARG A 55 11.68 -2.39 9.66
C ARG A 55 12.46 -3.71 9.69
N VAL A 56 11.87 -4.76 10.26
CA VAL A 56 12.57 -6.03 10.50
C VAL A 56 12.19 -7.08 9.46
N ALA A 57 10.90 -7.25 9.20
CA ALA A 57 10.39 -8.28 8.30
C ALA A 57 9.48 -7.68 7.23
N PRO A 58 9.96 -6.79 6.34
CA PRO A 58 9.12 -6.23 5.28
C PRO A 58 8.68 -7.31 4.28
N HIS A 59 7.43 -7.22 3.86
CA HIS A 59 6.81 -8.19 2.98
C HIS A 59 5.60 -7.59 2.26
N TYR A 60 5.06 -8.33 1.31
CA TYR A 60 3.82 -7.99 0.64
C TYR A 60 2.98 -9.23 0.38
N HIS A 61 1.67 -9.02 0.21
CA HIS A 61 0.67 -10.05 0.03
C HIS A 61 -0.05 -9.87 -1.31
N TYR A 62 -0.26 -10.99 -2.02
CA TYR A 62 -1.26 -11.09 -3.07
C TYR A 62 -2.57 -11.64 -2.50
N GLY A 63 -3.65 -10.87 -2.63
CA GLY A 63 -4.99 -11.24 -2.19
C GLY A 63 -5.06 -11.64 -0.71
N PRO A 64 -4.84 -10.72 0.26
CA PRO A 64 -5.02 -11.01 1.68
C PRO A 64 -6.40 -11.58 2.04
N GLU A 65 -7.43 -11.20 1.28
CA GLU A 65 -8.79 -11.72 1.41
C GLU A 65 -9.11 -12.87 0.40
N ALA A 66 -8.09 -13.37 -0.28
CA ALA A 66 -8.13 -14.52 -1.20
C ALA A 66 -7.12 -15.60 -0.77
N ASP A 67 -6.06 -15.83 -1.54
CA ASP A 67 -5.05 -16.89 -1.27
C ASP A 67 -4.01 -16.49 -0.22
N ASP A 68 -3.93 -15.21 0.15
CA ASP A 68 -2.99 -14.64 1.12
C ASP A 68 -1.52 -15.06 0.86
N GLU A 69 -1.08 -14.97 -0.41
CA GLU A 69 0.29 -15.31 -0.78
C GLU A 69 1.24 -14.22 -0.28
N ARG A 70 1.95 -14.52 0.81
CA ARG A 70 2.95 -13.63 1.42
C ARG A 70 4.36 -13.84 0.84
N LEU A 71 4.98 -12.77 0.36
CA LEU A 71 6.35 -12.75 -0.14
C LEU A 71 7.23 -11.78 0.67
N MET A 72 8.34 -12.29 1.18
CA MET A 72 9.33 -11.48 1.91
C MET A 72 10.12 -10.57 0.97
N LEU A 73 10.38 -9.33 1.40
CA LEU A 73 11.30 -8.44 0.71
C LEU A 73 12.73 -8.66 1.23
N ASP A 74 13.64 -9.01 0.32
CA ASP A 74 15.07 -9.01 0.62
C ASP A 74 15.60 -7.57 0.56
N LEU A 75 15.75 -6.96 1.73
CA LEU A 75 16.26 -5.58 1.87
C LEU A 75 17.67 -5.39 1.29
N THR A 76 18.48 -6.45 1.16
CA THR A 76 19.80 -6.36 0.52
C THR A 76 19.66 -5.96 -0.95
N ALA A 77 18.63 -6.48 -1.61
CA ALA A 77 18.31 -6.18 -3.00
C ALA A 77 17.35 -5.00 -3.15
N ALA A 78 16.39 -4.86 -2.22
CA ALA A 78 15.31 -3.88 -2.30
C ALA A 78 15.70 -2.48 -1.79
N GLY A 79 16.69 -2.38 -0.89
CA GLY A 79 16.98 -1.12 -0.20
C GLY A 79 15.91 -0.82 0.84
N ASP A 80 15.42 0.43 0.88
CA ASP A 80 14.32 0.83 1.75
C ASP A 80 12.98 0.25 1.26
N SER A 81 12.21 -0.41 2.14
CA SER A 81 10.97 -1.10 1.76
C SER A 81 9.85 -0.16 1.32
N LEU A 82 9.78 1.05 1.87
CA LEU A 82 8.78 2.03 1.45
C LEU A 82 9.14 2.58 0.07
N ASP A 83 10.40 2.97 -0.14
CA ASP A 83 10.87 3.43 -1.44
C ASP A 83 10.69 2.35 -2.53
N TRP A 84 10.96 1.08 -2.20
CA TRP A 84 10.70 -0.03 -3.10
C TRP A 84 9.21 -0.13 -3.46
N THR A 85 8.32 -0.05 -2.46
CA THR A 85 6.87 -0.14 -2.65
C THR A 85 6.33 1.01 -3.51
N LEU A 86 6.74 2.24 -3.23
CA LEU A 86 6.33 3.40 -4.02
C LEU A 86 6.82 3.30 -5.47
N ASN A 87 8.02 2.76 -5.68
CA ASN A 87 8.57 2.53 -7.01
C ASN A 87 7.78 1.46 -7.80
N VAL A 88 7.29 0.41 -7.13
CA VAL A 88 6.36 -0.57 -7.73
C VAL A 88 5.10 0.13 -8.25
N PHE A 89 4.53 1.05 -7.47
CA PHE A 89 3.34 1.81 -7.86
C PHE A 89 3.61 2.75 -9.04
N GLU A 90 4.68 3.54 -8.96
CA GLU A 90 5.07 4.50 -10.00
C GLU A 90 5.44 3.83 -11.33
N ARG A 91 5.96 2.60 -11.30
CA ARG A 91 6.23 1.79 -12.51
C ARG A 91 5.00 1.11 -13.10
N GLY A 92 3.81 1.37 -12.57
CA GLY A 92 2.55 0.84 -13.12
C GLY A 92 2.38 -0.68 -12.93
N ARG A 93 3.01 -1.27 -11.90
CA ARG A 93 2.95 -2.73 -11.68
C ARG A 93 1.65 -3.22 -11.06
N LEU A 94 0.85 -2.31 -10.49
CA LEU A 94 -0.37 -2.62 -9.75
C LEU A 94 -1.36 -3.49 -10.55
N ARG A 95 -1.63 -3.16 -11.83
CA ARG A 95 -2.53 -3.96 -12.67
C ARG A 95 -2.12 -5.43 -12.70
N SER A 96 -0.88 -5.71 -13.08
CA SER A 96 -0.34 -7.08 -13.16
C SER A 96 -0.33 -7.80 -11.80
N MET A 97 -0.19 -7.05 -10.71
CA MET A 97 -0.21 -7.62 -9.37
C MET A 97 -1.62 -7.99 -8.93
N ILE A 98 -2.60 -7.15 -9.24
CA ILE A 98 -4.03 -7.38 -8.95
C ILE A 98 -4.55 -8.56 -9.79
N GLU A 99 -4.12 -8.69 -11.05
CA GLU A 99 -4.40 -9.89 -11.87
C GLU A 99 -3.84 -11.15 -11.21
N ARG A 100 -2.57 -11.10 -10.78
CA ARG A 100 -1.94 -12.24 -10.08
C ARG A 100 -2.67 -12.61 -8.79
N ALA A 101 -3.23 -11.63 -8.08
CA ALA A 101 -4.02 -11.85 -6.88
C ALA A 101 -5.41 -12.45 -7.14
N GLY A 102 -5.78 -12.71 -8.39
CA GLY A 102 -7.07 -13.32 -8.76
C GLY A 102 -8.23 -12.32 -8.91
N TYR A 103 -7.92 -11.03 -9.10
CA TYR A 103 -8.92 -9.97 -9.28
C TYR A 103 -8.89 -9.40 -10.71
N GLU A 104 -8.99 -10.26 -11.72
CA GLU A 104 -8.88 -9.88 -13.14
C GLU A 104 -9.93 -8.85 -13.56
N SER A 105 -11.15 -8.93 -13.01
CA SER A 105 -12.21 -7.96 -13.29
C SER A 105 -11.82 -6.56 -12.82
N VAL A 106 -11.33 -6.43 -11.58
CA VAL A 106 -10.83 -5.16 -11.03
C VAL A 106 -9.65 -4.67 -11.86
N ALA A 107 -8.66 -5.53 -12.11
CA ALA A 107 -7.49 -5.16 -12.88
C ALA A 107 -7.83 -4.65 -14.28
N SER A 108 -8.79 -5.27 -14.97
CA SER A 108 -9.25 -4.81 -16.29
C SER A 108 -9.91 -3.43 -16.24
N GLY A 109 -10.57 -3.10 -15.12
CA GLY A 109 -11.24 -1.83 -14.88
C GLY A 109 -10.34 -0.68 -14.43
N ILE A 110 -9.07 -0.94 -14.08
CA ILE A 110 -8.15 0.11 -13.63
C ILE A 110 -7.90 1.12 -14.75
N ASN A 111 -8.18 2.39 -14.43
CA ASN A 111 -7.73 3.52 -15.22
C ASN A 111 -6.33 3.98 -14.76
N GLU A 112 -5.31 3.64 -15.54
CA GLU A 112 -3.91 3.96 -15.22
C GLU A 112 -3.64 5.46 -15.08
N LYS A 113 -4.41 6.30 -15.80
CA LYS A 113 -4.28 7.75 -15.69
C LYS A 113 -4.71 8.23 -14.31
N ASP A 114 -5.83 7.74 -13.80
CA ASP A 114 -6.36 8.14 -12.49
C ASP A 114 -5.40 7.68 -11.36
N VAL A 115 -4.83 6.48 -11.51
CA VAL A 115 -3.79 5.97 -10.59
C VAL A 115 -2.55 6.87 -10.63
N ALA A 116 -2.07 7.23 -11.81
CA ALA A 116 -0.93 8.12 -11.97
C ALA A 116 -1.19 9.52 -11.39
N GLU A 117 -2.40 10.07 -11.57
CA GLU A 117 -2.80 11.36 -11.01
C GLU A 117 -2.89 11.34 -9.47
N ALA A 118 -3.30 10.21 -8.87
CA ALA A 118 -3.33 10.04 -7.42
C ALA A 118 -1.94 9.85 -6.79
N MET A 119 -0.96 9.38 -7.56
CA MET A 119 0.33 8.92 -7.02
C MET A 119 1.13 9.97 -6.24
N PRO A 120 1.21 11.25 -6.66
CA PRO A 120 1.85 12.30 -5.86
C PRO A 120 1.24 12.45 -4.46
N ARG A 121 -0.10 12.26 -4.33
CA ARG A 121 -0.78 12.30 -3.03
C ARG A 121 -0.50 11.04 -2.21
N VAL A 122 -0.45 9.86 -2.85
CA VAL A 122 -0.06 8.61 -2.17
C VAL A 122 1.35 8.73 -1.59
N VAL A 123 2.33 9.14 -2.41
CA VAL A 123 3.73 9.31 -2.00
C VAL A 123 3.86 10.31 -0.84
N SER A 124 3.29 11.51 -0.98
CA SER A 124 3.38 12.53 0.06
C SER A 124 2.69 12.11 1.36
N THR A 125 1.56 11.43 1.27
CA THR A 125 0.83 10.91 2.45
C THR A 125 1.62 9.80 3.14
N ALA A 126 2.13 8.82 2.39
CA ALA A 126 2.92 7.72 2.92
C ALA A 126 4.17 8.23 3.68
N ARG A 127 4.92 9.15 3.07
CA ARG A 127 6.11 9.75 3.70
C ARG A 127 5.73 10.57 4.93
N GLY A 128 4.68 11.40 4.85
CA GLY A 128 4.21 12.19 5.98
C GLY A 128 3.79 11.35 7.20
N ILE A 129 3.15 10.20 6.98
CA ILE A 129 2.81 9.25 8.05
C ILE A 129 4.10 8.73 8.72
N VAL A 130 5.08 8.27 7.94
CA VAL A 130 6.34 7.72 8.50
C VAL A 130 7.16 8.78 9.22
N GLU A 131 7.33 9.96 8.63
CA GLU A 131 8.07 11.08 9.22
C GLU A 131 7.43 11.52 10.56
N GLY A 132 6.10 11.53 10.64
CA GLY A 132 5.37 11.87 11.86
C GLY A 132 5.52 10.86 13.01
N ARG A 133 6.08 9.66 12.76
CA ARG A 133 6.36 8.62 13.77
C ARG A 133 7.83 8.53 14.17
N GLN A 134 8.72 9.16 13.40
CA GLN A 134 10.16 9.22 13.69
C GLN A 134 10.57 10.48 14.48
N ALA A 135 9.60 11.34 14.83
CA ALA A 135 9.78 12.59 15.57
C ALA A 135 9.75 12.41 17.09
#